data_AF-A0AA39Q616-F1
#
_entry.id   AF-A0AA39Q616-F1
#
_cell.length_a   1.000
_cell.length_b   1.000
_cell.length_c   1.000
_cell.angle_alpha   90.00
_cell.angle_beta   90.00
_cell.angle_gamma   90.00
#
_symmetry.space_group_name_H-M   'P 1'
#
loop_
_entity.id
_entity.type
_entity.pdbx_description
1 polymer ?
#
loop_
_entity_poly.entity_id
_entity_poly.type
_entity_poly.pdbx_seq_one_letter_code
_entity_poly.pdbx_strand_id
1 'polypeptide(L)'
;MSSMGNLAYAYQQQGQLKKAEMPQEETLKLRKEVLGEFHPHTLSSMDSLAATYQKQEQLEKAEMLEEETLKLRKEVLGKLHPDTLSSMANLAVTYWKQGQLEKAEMLDKETLKLRKEVLGELHPDTLSSMSSLAATSQKQG
;
A
#
# COMPACT_ATOMS: atom_id res chain seq x y z
N MET A 1 22.69 1.20 4.18
CA MET A 1 21.36 0.87 3.61
C MET A 1 20.55 2.10 3.16
N SER A 2 20.94 3.33 3.52
CA SER A 2 20.21 4.56 3.13
C SER A 2 20.39 4.95 1.65
N SER A 3 21.43 4.47 0.95
CA SER A 3 21.72 4.85 -0.45
C SER A 3 20.83 4.15 -1.48
N MET A 4 20.46 2.88 -1.26
CA MET A 4 19.65 2.12 -2.23
C MET A 4 18.17 2.55 -2.24
N GLY A 5 17.61 2.89 -1.07
CA GLY A 5 16.25 3.44 -0.98
C GLY A 5 16.12 4.79 -1.69
N ASN A 6 17.14 5.65 -1.56
CA ASN A 6 17.20 6.93 -2.25
C ASN A 6 17.35 6.76 -3.77
N LEU A 7 18.09 5.74 -4.21
CA LEU A 7 18.25 5.43 -5.64
C LEU A 7 16.96 4.91 -6.27
N ALA A 8 16.25 4.01 -5.59
CA ALA A 8 14.94 3.52 -6.04
C ALA A 8 13.92 4.65 -6.15
N TYR A 9 13.88 5.56 -5.17
CA TYR A 9 13.04 6.76 -5.22
C TYR A 9 13.40 7.67 -6.41
N ALA A 10 14.69 7.91 -6.64
CA ALA A 10 15.16 8.69 -7.79
C ALA A 10 14.75 8.06 -9.14
N TYR A 11 14.84 6.74 -9.28
CA TYR A 11 14.37 6.03 -10.48
C TYR A 11 12.86 6.12 -10.66
N GLN A 12 12.08 6.07 -9.58
CA GLN A 12 10.63 6.29 -9.65
C GLN A 12 10.28 7.70 -10.15
N GLN A 13 10.98 8.74 -9.67
CA GLN A 13 10.76 10.12 -10.13
C GLN A 13 11.14 10.33 -11.61
N GLN A 14 12.08 9.54 -12.12
CA GLN A 14 12.52 9.57 -13.51
C GLN A 14 11.70 8.64 -14.44
N GLY A 15 10.65 7.98 -13.93
CA GLY A 15 9.86 7.01 -14.70
C GLY A 15 10.61 5.72 -15.07
N GLN A 16 11.81 5.50 -14.54
CA GLN A 16 12.64 4.32 -14.80
C GLN A 16 12.27 3.17 -13.86
N LEU A 17 10.99 2.82 -13.82
CA LEU A 17 10.41 1.92 -12.82
C LEU A 17 11.05 0.52 -12.81
N LYS A 18 11.39 -0.01 -13.99
CA LYS A 18 12.09 -1.32 -14.11
C LYS A 18 13.47 -1.32 -13.44
N LYS A 19 14.14 -0.15 -13.35
CA LYS A 19 15.44 -0.03 -12.65
C LYS A 19 15.27 0.15 -11.14
N ALA A 20 14.08 0.53 -10.67
CA ALA A 20 13.78 0.64 -9.24
C ALA A 20 13.41 -0.71 -8.60
N GLU A 21 12.80 -1.63 -9.36
CA GLU A 21 12.30 -2.93 -8.88
C GLU A 21 13.40 -3.83 -8.29
N MET A 22 14.43 -4.18 -9.09
CA MET A 22 15.47 -5.12 -8.66
C MET A 22 16.21 -4.67 -7.38
N PRO A 23 16.66 -3.40 -7.24
CA PRO A 23 17.24 -2.94 -5.97
C PRO A 23 16.27 -2.98 -4.78
N GLN A 24 14.96 -2.77 -5.01
CA GLN A 24 13.94 -2.83 -3.96
C GLN A 24 13.68 -4.27 -3.51
N GLU A 25 13.61 -5.23 -4.43
CA GLU A 25 13.48 -6.66 -4.11
C GLU A 25 14.68 -7.16 -3.28
N GLU A 26 15.90 -6.83 -3.70
CA GLU A 26 17.13 -7.20 -2.98
C GLU A 26 17.17 -6.55 -1.59
N THR A 27 16.82 -5.27 -1.50
CA THR A 27 16.72 -4.56 -0.22
C THR A 27 15.68 -5.21 0.70
N LEU A 28 14.52 -5.59 0.17
CA LEU A 28 13.48 -6.24 0.94
C LEU A 28 13.93 -7.61 1.46
N LYS A 29 14.57 -8.41 0.60
CA LYS A 29 15.12 -9.72 0.98
C LYS A 29 16.13 -9.58 2.12
N LEU A 30 17.09 -8.65 1.99
CA LEU A 30 18.10 -8.42 3.02
C LEU A 30 17.47 -7.91 4.34
N ARG A 31 16.46 -7.04 4.27
CA ARG A 31 15.75 -6.55 5.47
C ARG A 31 14.96 -7.66 6.16
N LYS A 32 14.28 -8.53 5.40
CA LYS A 32 13.63 -9.72 5.96
C LYS A 32 14.64 -10.61 6.70
N GLU A 33 15.83 -10.81 6.14
CA GLU A 33 16.88 -11.67 6.72
C GLU A 33 17.57 -11.05 7.96
N VAL A 34 17.88 -9.75 7.90
CA VAL A 34 18.67 -9.06 8.96
C VAL A 34 17.78 -8.50 10.07
N LEU A 35 16.61 -7.95 9.73
CA LEU A 35 15.74 -7.24 10.66
C LEU A 35 14.49 -8.04 11.03
N GLY A 36 14.12 -9.03 10.23
CA GLY A 36 12.87 -9.78 10.35
C GLY A 36 11.71 -9.14 9.58
N GLU A 37 10.65 -9.92 9.38
CA GLU A 37 9.46 -9.55 8.60
C GLU A 37 8.62 -8.43 9.26
N PHE A 38 8.59 -8.40 10.59
CA PHE A 38 7.81 -7.43 11.38
C PHE A 38 8.48 -6.08 11.56
N HIS A 39 9.75 -5.95 11.17
CA HIS A 39 10.49 -4.70 11.41
C HIS A 39 9.90 -3.55 10.58
N PRO A 40 9.70 -2.33 11.15
CA PRO A 40 9.08 -1.21 10.44
C PRO A 40 9.73 -0.88 9.09
N HIS A 41 11.06 -0.96 9.00
CA HIS A 41 11.78 -0.78 7.73
C HIS A 41 11.54 -1.90 6.70
N THR A 42 11.28 -3.13 7.13
CA THR A 42 10.90 -4.22 6.23
C THR A 42 9.51 -3.95 5.66
N LEU A 43 8.54 -3.64 6.51
CA LEU A 43 7.18 -3.29 6.10
C LEU A 43 7.14 -2.06 5.18
N SER A 44 7.95 -1.03 5.47
CA SER A 44 8.07 0.16 4.60
C SER A 44 8.66 -0.17 3.23
N SER A 45 9.58 -1.14 3.18
CA SER A 45 10.13 -1.63 1.90
C SER A 45 9.08 -2.38 1.09
N MET A 46 8.22 -3.17 1.74
CA MET A 46 7.13 -3.89 1.07
C MET A 46 6.15 -2.91 0.42
N ASP A 47 5.69 -1.89 1.15
CA ASP A 47 4.84 -0.83 0.59
C ASP A 47 5.49 -0.13 -0.61
N SER A 48 6.78 0.21 -0.48
CA SER A 48 7.51 0.92 -1.53
C SER A 48 7.64 0.11 -2.81
N LEU A 49 7.85 -1.21 -2.68
CA LEU A 49 7.94 -2.14 -3.79
C LEU A 49 6.55 -2.39 -4.41
N ALA A 50 5.49 -2.52 -3.60
CA ALA A 50 4.12 -2.63 -4.08
C ALA A 50 3.70 -1.40 -4.89
N ALA A 51 4.03 -0.20 -4.41
CA ALA A 51 3.78 1.04 -5.15
C ALA A 51 4.55 1.09 -6.49
N THR A 52 5.77 0.52 -6.55
CA THR A 52 6.49 0.34 -7.82
C THR A 52 5.73 -0.62 -8.74
N TYR A 53 5.27 -1.76 -8.25
CA TYR A 53 4.48 -2.71 -9.04
C TYR A 53 3.20 -2.10 -9.58
N GLN A 54 2.46 -1.34 -8.76
CA GLN A 54 1.28 -0.60 -9.21
C GLN A 54 1.60 0.38 -10.35
N LYS A 55 2.70 1.14 -10.25
CA LYS A 55 3.11 2.10 -11.30
C LYS A 55 3.56 1.40 -12.58
N GLN A 56 3.97 0.14 -12.49
CA GLN A 56 4.34 -0.70 -13.63
C GLN A 56 3.17 -1.51 -14.19
N GLU A 57 1.94 -1.33 -13.67
CA GLU A 57 0.77 -2.15 -14.00
C GLU A 57 0.98 -3.66 -13.71
N GLN A 58 1.92 -4.01 -12.81
CA GLN A 58 2.12 -5.37 -12.31
C GLN A 58 1.18 -5.62 -11.11
N LEU A 59 -0.12 -5.53 -11.35
CA LEU A 59 -1.12 -5.40 -10.28
C LEU A 59 -1.23 -6.66 -9.39
N GLU A 60 -1.00 -7.85 -9.93
CA GLU A 60 -1.03 -9.10 -9.15
C GLU A 60 0.13 -9.17 -8.15
N LYS A 61 1.32 -8.69 -8.55
CA LYS A 61 2.46 -8.60 -7.62
C LYS A 61 2.23 -7.55 -6.54
N ALA A 62 1.61 -6.43 -6.90
CA ALA A 62 1.23 -5.39 -5.93
C ALA A 62 0.24 -5.94 -4.89
N GLU A 63 -0.83 -6.61 -5.35
CA GLU A 63 -1.87 -7.22 -4.49
C GLU A 63 -1.26 -8.19 -3.48
N MET A 64 -0.48 -9.17 -3.95
CA MET A 64 0.15 -10.16 -3.06
C MET A 64 1.00 -9.51 -1.96
N LEU A 65 1.78 -8.49 -2.32
CA LEU A 65 2.68 -7.83 -1.38
C LEU A 65 1.92 -6.89 -0.42
N GLU A 66 0.87 -6.22 -0.89
CA GLU A 66 0.00 -5.38 -0.07
C GLU A 66 -0.83 -6.21 0.92
N GLU A 67 -1.35 -7.37 0.51
CA GLU A 67 -2.04 -8.31 1.39
C GLU A 67 -1.10 -8.83 2.50
N GLU A 68 0.13 -9.22 2.14
CA GLU A 68 1.15 -9.65 3.11
C GLU A 68 1.47 -8.51 4.10
N THR A 69 1.72 -7.30 3.58
CA THR A 69 2.04 -6.12 4.41
C THR A 69 0.89 -5.76 5.35
N LEU A 70 -0.35 -5.78 4.85
CA LEU A 70 -1.54 -5.49 5.63
C LEU A 70 -1.72 -6.51 6.76
N LYS A 71 -1.51 -7.80 6.48
CA LYS A 71 -1.57 -8.86 7.49
C LYS A 71 -0.55 -8.62 8.60
N LEU A 72 0.71 -8.38 8.26
CA LEU A 72 1.78 -8.14 9.23
C LEU A 72 1.54 -6.87 10.05
N ARG A 73 1.04 -5.79 9.44
CA ARG A 73 0.70 -4.54 10.15
C ARG A 73 -0.48 -4.72 11.11
N LYS A 74 -1.52 -5.47 10.70
CA LYS A 74 -2.63 -5.80 11.61
C LYS A 74 -2.14 -6.56 12.84
N GLU A 75 -1.15 -7.44 12.68
CA GLU A 75 -0.56 -8.22 13.78
C GLU A 75 0.29 -7.36 14.72
N VAL A 76 1.17 -6.51 14.19
CA VAL A 76 2.14 -5.75 14.99
C VAL A 76 1.57 -4.45 15.55
N LEU A 77 0.81 -3.71 14.74
CA LEU A 77 0.35 -2.35 15.05
C LEU A 77 -1.13 -2.30 15.41
N GLY A 78 -1.88 -3.33 15.06
CA GLY A 78 -3.33 -3.36 15.18
C GLY A 78 -4.05 -2.67 14.03
N LYS A 79 -5.36 -2.90 13.95
CA LYS A 79 -6.22 -2.44 12.84
C LYS A 79 -6.44 -0.92 12.77
N LEU A 80 -6.28 -0.20 13.89
CA LEU A 80 -6.54 1.24 13.98
C LEU A 80 -5.29 2.09 13.74
N HIS A 81 -4.12 1.47 13.62
CA HIS A 81 -2.89 2.21 13.41
C HIS A 81 -2.90 2.90 12.03
N PRO A 82 -2.45 4.17 11.92
CA PRO A 82 -2.43 4.90 10.65
C PRO A 82 -1.79 4.13 9.50
N ASP A 83 -0.64 3.48 9.73
CA ASP A 83 0.05 2.67 8.71
C ASP A 83 -0.78 1.46 8.24
N THR A 84 -1.57 0.84 9.13
CA THR A 84 -2.48 -0.25 8.76
C THR A 84 -3.60 0.28 7.88
N LEU A 85 -4.19 1.43 8.24
CA LEU A 85 -5.24 2.08 7.47
C LEU A 85 -4.75 2.54 6.09
N SER A 86 -3.50 2.99 5.99
CA SER A 86 -2.86 3.33 4.72
C SER A 86 -2.62 2.09 3.84
N SER A 87 -2.20 0.95 4.41
CA SER A 87 -2.12 -0.31 3.64
C SER A 87 -3.48 -0.76 3.13
N MET A 88 -4.56 -0.62 3.92
CA MET A 88 -5.91 -0.94 3.46
C MET A 88 -6.32 -0.07 2.26
N ALA A 89 -6.06 1.24 2.33
CA ALA A 89 -6.36 2.15 1.22
C ALA A 89 -5.55 1.81 -0.04
N ASN A 90 -4.27 1.48 0.09
CA ASN A 90 -3.43 1.11 -1.07
C ASN A 90 -3.93 -0.17 -1.75
N LEU A 91 -4.28 -1.19 -0.96
CA LEU A 91 -4.84 -2.44 -1.48
C LEU A 91 -6.20 -2.23 -2.17
N ALA A 92 -7.05 -1.34 -1.64
CA ALA A 92 -8.32 -0.99 -2.28
C ALA A 92 -8.10 -0.35 -3.66
N VAL A 93 -7.10 0.53 -3.79
CA VAL A 93 -6.70 1.11 -5.08
C VAL A 93 -6.20 0.04 -6.05
N THR A 94 -5.40 -0.94 -5.59
CA THR A 94 -4.96 -2.06 -6.43
C THR A 94 -6.15 -2.87 -6.95
N TYR A 95 -7.10 -3.25 -6.08
CA TYR A 95 -8.32 -3.94 -6.50
C TYR A 95 -9.12 -3.11 -7.51
N TRP A 96 -9.25 -1.80 -7.30
CA TRP A 96 -9.97 -0.91 -8.23
C TRP A 96 -9.31 -0.86 -9.61
N LYS A 97 -7.98 -0.83 -9.67
CA LYS A 97 -7.20 -0.87 -10.93
C LYS A 97 -7.36 -2.20 -11.66
N GLN A 98 -7.40 -3.32 -10.93
CA GLN A 98 -7.67 -4.65 -11.49
C GLN A 98 -9.14 -4.84 -11.93
N GLY A 99 -10.04 -3.91 -11.59
CA GLY A 99 -11.47 -4.05 -11.85
C GLY A 99 -12.19 -4.97 -10.86
N GLN A 100 -11.55 -5.35 -9.75
CA GLN A 100 -12.17 -6.09 -8.64
C GLN A 100 -12.96 -5.14 -7.74
N LEU A 101 -14.01 -4.51 -8.30
CA LEU A 101 -14.69 -3.37 -7.69
C LEU A 101 -15.38 -3.73 -6.37
N GLU A 102 -15.92 -4.93 -6.22
CA GLU A 102 -16.57 -5.38 -4.99
C GLU A 102 -15.57 -5.49 -3.82
N LYS A 103 -14.35 -5.99 -4.09
CA LYS A 103 -13.28 -6.04 -3.08
C LYS A 103 -12.80 -4.63 -2.72
N ALA A 104 -12.61 -3.77 -3.72
CA ALA A 104 -12.22 -2.38 -3.51
C ALA A 104 -13.26 -1.65 -2.62
N GLU A 105 -14.55 -1.78 -2.95
CA GLU A 105 -15.64 -1.15 -2.21
C GLU A 105 -15.72 -1.63 -0.75
N MET A 106 -15.59 -2.93 -0.53
CA MET A 106 -15.60 -3.51 0.82
C MET A 106 -14.47 -2.92 1.67
N LEU A 107 -13.26 -2.88 1.11
CA LEU A 107 -12.09 -2.41 1.82
C LEU A 107 -12.10 -0.88 2.02
N ASP A 108 -12.58 -0.11 1.05
CA ASP A 108 -12.78 1.33 1.17
C ASP A 108 -13.81 1.67 2.25
N LYS A 109 -14.94 0.95 2.33
CA LYS A 109 -15.94 1.13 3.39
C LYS A 109 -15.37 0.85 4.77
N GLU A 110 -14.60 -0.24 4.92
CA GLU A 110 -13.95 -0.56 6.18
C GLU A 110 -12.93 0.52 6.56
N THR A 111 -12.06 0.92 5.62
CA THR A 111 -11.04 1.96 5.84
C THR A 111 -11.66 3.30 6.22
N LEU A 112 -12.72 3.72 5.51
CA LEU A 112 -13.44 4.96 5.80
C LEU A 112 -14.03 4.94 7.20
N LYS A 113 -14.68 3.84 7.60
CA LYS A 113 -15.25 3.68 8.94
C LYS A 113 -14.18 3.85 10.02
N LEU A 114 -13.04 3.17 9.87
CA LEU A 114 -11.96 3.23 10.86
C LEU A 114 -11.27 4.60 10.88
N ARG A 115 -11.06 5.23 9.73
CA ARG A 115 -10.49 6.60 9.65
C ARG A 115 -11.41 7.64 10.28
N LYS A 116 -12.73 7.52 10.12
CA LYS A 116 -13.70 8.37 10.85
C LYS A 116 -13.57 8.23 12.37
N GLU A 117 -13.40 6.99 12.86
CA GLU A 117 -13.25 6.71 14.29
C GLU A 117 -11.96 7.29 14.87
N VAL A 118 -10.83 7.17 14.14
CA VAL A 118 -9.50 7.53 14.67
C VAL A 118 -9.12 8.98 14.37
N LEU A 119 -9.44 9.49 13.18
CA LEU A 119 -8.96 10.78 12.67
C LEU A 119 -10.07 11.85 12.59
N GLY A 120 -11.33 11.43 12.62
CA GLY A 120 -12.48 12.31 12.42
C GLY A 120 -12.89 12.48 10.96
N GLU A 121 -14.06 13.07 10.74
CA GLU A 121 -14.70 13.13 9.42
C GLU A 121 -13.99 14.05 8.42
N LEU A 122 -13.39 15.15 8.91
CA LEU A 122 -12.77 16.18 8.07
C LEU A 122 -11.27 15.95 7.85
N HIS A 123 -10.72 14.86 8.37
CA HIS A 123 -9.31 14.54 8.16
C HIS A 123 -9.03 14.26 6.68
N PRO A 124 -7.91 14.74 6.10
CA PRO A 124 -7.58 14.52 4.69
C PRO A 124 -7.64 13.05 4.26
N ASP A 125 -7.14 12.13 5.09
CA ASP A 125 -7.18 10.69 4.78
C ASP A 125 -8.60 10.11 4.78
N THR A 126 -9.47 10.62 5.66
CA THR A 126 -10.89 10.24 5.70
C THR A 126 -11.59 10.70 4.43
N LEU A 127 -11.37 11.97 4.04
CA LEU A 127 -11.90 12.54 2.80
C LEU A 127 -11.40 11.78 1.57
N SER A 128 -10.14 11.37 1.57
CA SER A 128 -9.54 10.59 0.49
C SER A 128 -10.21 9.22 0.34
N SER A 129 -10.50 8.52 1.45
CA SER A 129 -11.29 7.28 1.43
C SER A 129 -12.73 7.49 0.95
N MET A 130 -13.36 8.63 1.26
CA MET A 130 -14.68 8.97 0.72
C MET A 130 -14.64 9.14 -0.80
N SER A 131 -13.61 9.81 -1.31
CA SER A 131 -13.41 9.98 -2.75
C SER A 131 -13.14 8.64 -3.46
N SER A 132 -12.31 7.76 -2.89
CA SER A 132 -12.07 6.42 -3.43
C SER A 132 -13.36 5.61 -3.50
N LEU A 133 -14.15 5.60 -2.43
CA LEU A 133 -15.42 4.88 -2.39
C LEU A 133 -16.41 5.40 -3.45
N ALA A 134 -16.51 6.73 -3.60
CA ALA A 134 -17.36 7.35 -4.62
C ALA A 134 -16.93 6.96 -6.04
N ALA A 135 -15.61 6.96 -6.32
CA ALA A 135 -15.08 6.52 -7.60
C ALA A 135 -15.33 5.03 -7.88
N THR A 136 -15.25 4.18 -6.85
CA THR A 136 -15.58 2.75 -6.95
C THR A 136 -17.06 2.56 -7.29
N SER A 137 -17.97 3.23 -6.56
CA SER A 137 -19.42 3.15 -6.84
C SER A 137 -19.79 3.69 -8.21
N GLN A 138 -19.13 4.76 -8.69
CA GLN A 138 -19.35 5.29 -10.03
C GLN A 138 -18.94 4.30 -11.13
N LYS A 139 -17.86 3.54 -10.92
CA LYS A 139 -17.36 2.56 -11.90
C LYS A 139 -18.20 1.28 -11.95
N GLN A 140 -18.95 0.97 -10.90
CA GLN A 140 -19.87 -0.17 -10.83
C GLN A 140 -21.24 0.10 -11.49
N GLY A 141 -21.64 1.36 -11.63
CA GLY A 141 -22.90 1.78 -12.25
C GLY A 141 -22.79 2.00 -13.75
#